data_AF-A0A220VER4-F1
#
_entry.id   AF-A0A220VER4-F1
#
_cell.length_a   1.000
_cell.length_b   1.000
_cell.length_c   1.000
_cell.angle_alpha   90.00
_cell.angle_beta   90.00
_cell.angle_gamma   90.00
#
_symmetry.space_group_name_H-M   'P 1'
#
loop_
_entity.id
_entity.type
_entity.pdbx_description
1 polymer ?
#
loop_
_entity_poly.entity_id
_entity_poly.type
_entity_poly.pdbx_seq_one_letter_code
_entity_poly.pdbx_strand_id
1 'polypeptide(L)'
;MCSYAKVPKFKPGLISLNSKEGQLIFEQTTYKNSFWQLIPYFITQKNLSFCGPASIAMTLNALKLDPPALTEENLNNYKMFDQDNIFNIKVNKIIKKNKIKKSGMTLNEMFEVLNTFNLKNKIYYGSDINEKQFIEIIIQAILKNKIVIINYCRKYIRNTTSCGHFSPVGAYNAHKKMFLILDVSRYKYQPTWIPQQKLFTAISKGVDSESKKSRGFIISYKE
;
A
#
# COMPACT_ATOMS: atom_id res chain seq x y z
N MET A 1 -21.79 15.93 11.52
CA MET A 1 -20.54 16.58 11.99
C MET A 1 -19.35 15.86 11.39
N CYS A 2 -18.48 16.58 10.67
CA CYS A 2 -17.17 16.09 10.27
C CYS A 2 -16.29 15.97 11.52
N SER A 3 -15.55 14.88 11.69
CA SER A 3 -14.60 14.72 12.79
C SER A 3 -13.30 14.16 12.25
N TYR A 4 -12.18 14.51 12.89
CA TYR A 4 -10.91 13.83 12.64
C TYR A 4 -11.07 12.33 12.82
N ALA A 5 -10.21 11.55 12.15
CA ALA A 5 -10.08 10.13 12.41
C ALA A 5 -9.99 9.91 13.93
N LYS A 6 -11.07 9.42 14.55
CA LYS A 6 -10.96 8.92 15.92
C LYS A 6 -9.95 7.79 15.86
N VAL A 7 -8.97 7.78 16.78
CA VAL A 7 -8.08 6.63 16.94
C VAL A 7 -9.00 5.41 17.06
N PRO A 8 -9.03 4.52 16.07
CA PRO A 8 -10.02 3.44 16.08
C PRO A 8 -9.76 2.63 17.34
N LYS A 9 -10.81 2.21 18.04
CA LYS A 9 -10.68 1.14 19.04
C LYS A 9 -10.11 -0.07 18.30
N PHE A 10 -8.78 -0.26 18.40
CA PHE A 10 -8.06 -1.28 17.67
C PHE A 10 -8.56 -2.66 18.14
N LYS A 11 -8.59 -3.66 17.25
CA LYS A 11 -8.46 -5.04 17.76
C LYS A 11 -7.12 -5.09 18.52
N PRO A 12 -7.00 -5.81 19.65
CA PRO A 12 -5.78 -5.81 20.46
C PRO A 12 -4.52 -6.00 19.62
N GLY A 13 -3.45 -5.24 19.89
CA GLY A 13 -2.12 -5.43 19.27
C GLY A 13 -1.85 -4.67 17.97
N LEU A 14 -2.62 -3.64 17.61
CA LEU A 14 -2.21 -2.66 16.60
C LEU A 14 -1.65 -1.42 17.28
N ILE A 15 -0.52 -0.91 16.79
CA ILE A 15 0.17 0.22 17.42
C ILE A 15 0.29 1.34 16.38
N SER A 16 -0.25 2.52 16.67
CA SER A 16 -0.06 3.67 15.80
C SER A 16 1.42 4.06 15.77
N LEU A 17 1.96 4.42 14.60
CA LEU A 17 3.31 4.98 14.49
C LEU A 17 3.48 6.21 15.38
N ASN A 18 2.41 7.00 15.57
CA ASN A 18 2.47 8.25 16.33
C ASN A 18 2.28 8.08 17.86
N SER A 19 2.16 6.84 18.36
CA SER A 19 2.21 6.61 19.81
C SER A 19 3.66 6.53 20.29
N LYS A 20 3.91 6.77 21.58
CA LYS A 20 5.24 6.60 22.19
C LYS A 20 5.82 5.21 21.90
N GLU A 21 4.99 4.18 22.01
CA GLU A 21 5.40 2.81 21.68
C GLU A 21 5.72 2.65 20.18
N GLY A 22 4.89 3.18 19.27
CA GLY A 22 5.12 3.06 17.83
C GLY A 22 6.38 3.78 17.35
N GLN A 23 6.73 4.91 17.97
CA GLN A 23 7.97 5.63 17.74
C GLN A 23 9.18 4.80 18.21
N LEU A 24 9.13 4.23 19.42
CA LEU A 24 10.19 3.35 19.92
C LEU A 24 10.40 2.12 19.01
N ILE A 25 9.33 1.50 18.51
CA ILE A 25 9.44 0.40 17.53
C ILE A 25 10.13 0.87 16.26
N PHE A 26 9.82 2.08 15.79
CA PHE A 26 10.42 2.65 14.58
C PHE A 26 11.92 2.96 14.77
N GLU A 27 12.29 3.55 15.90
CA GLU A 27 13.69 3.82 16.26
C GLU A 27 14.52 2.53 16.29
N GLN A 28 13.99 1.47 16.90
CA GLN A 28 14.63 0.15 17.04
C GLN A 28 14.59 -0.70 15.76
N THR A 29 13.93 -0.24 14.70
CA THR A 29 13.83 -1.00 13.44
C THR A 29 15.03 -0.74 12.54
N THR A 30 15.61 -1.82 12.00
CA THR A 30 16.65 -1.77 10.95
C THR A 30 16.05 -1.79 9.53
N TYR A 31 14.99 -2.56 9.28
CA TYR A 31 14.35 -2.67 7.97
C TYR A 31 13.36 -1.52 7.71
N LYS A 32 13.87 -0.31 7.44
CA LYS A 32 13.06 0.90 7.24
C LYS A 32 13.41 1.73 5.99
N ASN A 33 14.18 1.19 5.05
CA ASN A 33 14.58 1.92 3.84
C ASN A 33 13.38 2.39 3.01
N SER A 34 12.38 1.52 2.82
CA SER A 34 11.17 1.86 2.08
C SER A 34 10.41 3.03 2.70
N PHE A 35 10.44 3.20 4.03
CA PHE A 35 9.82 4.34 4.70
C PHE A 35 10.37 5.66 4.18
N TRP A 36 11.69 5.80 4.09
CA TRP A 36 12.35 7.03 3.62
C TRP A 36 12.07 7.30 2.14
N GLN A 37 11.96 6.25 1.32
CA GLN A 37 11.57 6.40 -0.09
C GLN A 37 10.11 6.86 -0.24
N LEU A 38 9.22 6.39 0.63
CA LEU A 38 7.76 6.57 0.51
C LEU A 38 7.23 7.81 1.22
N ILE A 39 7.79 8.19 2.37
CA ILE A 39 7.23 9.26 3.21
C ILE A 39 7.13 10.62 2.50
N PRO A 40 8.05 11.04 1.60
CA PRO A 40 7.90 12.30 0.86
C PRO A 40 6.68 12.31 -0.06
N TYR A 41 6.16 11.13 -0.41
CA TYR A 41 5.06 10.95 -1.36
C TYR A 41 3.79 10.45 -0.68
N PHE A 42 3.73 10.42 0.66
CA PHE A 42 2.61 9.86 1.37
C PHE A 42 1.36 10.73 1.23
N ILE A 43 0.35 10.21 0.53
CA ILE A 43 -0.87 10.95 0.14
C ILE A 43 -2.15 10.30 0.68
N THR A 44 -3.21 11.10 0.74
CA THR A 44 -4.56 10.64 1.10
C THR A 44 -5.29 10.17 -0.16
N GLN A 45 -5.93 9.00 -0.12
CA GLN A 45 -6.76 8.54 -1.24
C GLN A 45 -7.90 9.55 -1.54
N LYS A 46 -8.10 9.92 -2.82
CA LYS A 46 -9.07 10.95 -3.27
C LYS A 46 -10.52 10.60 -2.94
N ASN A 47 -10.85 9.31 -2.83
CA ASN A 47 -12.16 8.82 -2.39
C ASN A 47 -12.03 7.39 -1.83
N LEU A 48 -13.12 6.80 -1.34
CA LEU A 48 -13.13 5.51 -0.62
C LEU A 48 -12.58 4.30 -1.42
N SER A 49 -12.59 4.34 -2.76
CA SER A 49 -12.11 3.25 -3.62
C SER A 49 -10.73 3.51 -4.24
N PHE A 50 -10.13 4.67 -3.98
CA PHE A 50 -8.86 5.10 -4.59
C PHE A 50 -7.59 4.68 -3.84
N CYS A 51 -7.68 3.72 -2.91
CA CYS A 51 -6.50 3.22 -2.21
C CYS A 51 -5.44 2.60 -3.15
N GLY A 52 -5.87 1.97 -4.25
CA GLY A 52 -4.98 1.47 -5.30
C GLY A 52 -4.23 2.59 -6.03
N PRO A 53 -4.92 3.53 -6.70
CA PRO A 53 -4.31 4.72 -7.32
C PRO A 53 -3.34 5.49 -6.41
N ALA A 54 -3.70 5.71 -5.14
CA ALA A 54 -2.83 6.38 -4.18
C ALA A 54 -1.53 5.60 -3.94
N SER A 55 -1.63 4.27 -3.76
CA SER A 55 -0.47 3.39 -3.56
C SER A 55 0.42 3.32 -4.80
N ILE A 56 -0.16 3.35 -6.00
CA ILE A 56 0.57 3.37 -7.28
C ILE A 56 1.34 4.69 -7.39
N ALA A 57 0.68 5.85 -7.23
CA ALA A 57 1.34 7.15 -7.33
C ALA A 57 2.51 7.28 -6.32
N MET A 58 2.31 6.85 -5.07
CA MET A 58 3.39 6.75 -4.08
C MET A 58 4.58 5.93 -4.59
N THR A 59 4.31 4.77 -5.16
CA THR A 59 5.33 3.82 -5.63
C THR A 59 6.12 4.36 -6.83
N LEU A 60 5.43 4.94 -7.81
CA LEU A 60 6.07 5.52 -9.01
C LEU A 60 6.99 6.69 -8.65
N ASN A 61 6.54 7.57 -7.76
CA ASN A 61 7.34 8.70 -7.27
C ASN A 61 8.51 8.23 -6.40
N ALA A 62 8.29 7.27 -5.49
CA ALA A 62 9.35 6.70 -4.64
C ALA A 62 10.46 6.04 -5.46
N LEU A 63 10.10 5.40 -6.57
CA LEU A 63 11.04 4.82 -7.54
C LEU A 63 11.57 5.84 -8.56
N LYS A 64 11.21 7.12 -8.45
CA LYS A 64 11.71 8.23 -9.28
C LYS A 64 11.47 8.02 -10.79
N LEU A 65 10.33 7.47 -11.18
CA LEU A 65 9.97 7.42 -12.60
C LEU A 65 9.73 8.84 -13.13
N ASP A 66 9.94 9.05 -14.43
CA ASP A 66 9.62 10.34 -15.06
C ASP A 66 8.09 10.50 -15.15
N PRO A 67 7.50 11.47 -14.42
CA PRO A 67 6.07 11.71 -14.46
C PRO A 67 5.66 12.60 -15.64
N PRO A 68 4.37 12.59 -16.02
CA PRO A 68 3.82 13.68 -16.83
C PRO A 68 3.90 15.01 -16.07
N ALA A 69 3.82 16.12 -16.80
CA ALA A 69 3.61 17.43 -16.19
C ALA A 69 2.28 17.46 -15.43
N LEU A 70 2.26 18.17 -14.30
CA LEU A 70 1.03 18.42 -13.56
C LEU A 70 0.09 19.30 -14.39
N THR A 71 -1.21 19.01 -14.30
CA THR A 71 -2.23 19.71 -15.09
C THR A 71 -2.95 20.78 -14.28
N GLU A 72 -2.71 20.84 -12.98
CA GLU A 72 -3.22 21.88 -12.09
C GLU A 72 -2.67 23.25 -12.48
N GLU A 73 -3.52 24.27 -12.30
CA GLU A 73 -3.20 25.65 -12.57
C GLU A 73 -1.90 26.06 -11.85
N ASN A 74 -1.00 26.73 -12.59
CA ASN A 74 0.32 27.18 -12.11
C ASN A 74 1.30 26.07 -11.67
N LEU A 75 1.00 24.80 -11.93
CA LEU A 75 1.90 23.67 -11.64
C LEU A 75 2.49 23.00 -12.90
N ASN A 76 2.20 23.52 -14.09
CA ASN A 76 2.60 22.95 -15.38
C ASN A 76 4.12 22.81 -15.60
N ASN A 77 4.95 23.55 -14.85
CA ASN A 77 6.41 23.42 -14.87
C ASN A 77 6.96 22.33 -13.93
N TYR A 78 6.09 21.67 -13.16
CA TYR A 78 6.45 20.62 -12.22
C TYR A 78 5.90 19.26 -12.68
N LYS A 79 6.61 18.18 -12.33
CA LYS A 79 6.24 16.80 -12.64
C LYS A 79 6.13 15.99 -11.36
N MET A 80 5.01 15.30 -11.18
CA MET A 80 4.82 14.33 -10.10
C MET A 80 3.67 13.38 -10.45
N PHE A 81 3.77 12.10 -10.12
CA PHE A 81 2.61 11.21 -10.27
C PHE A 81 1.57 11.51 -9.20
N ASP A 82 0.30 11.55 -9.59
CA ASP A 82 -0.84 11.72 -8.71
C ASP A 82 -1.93 10.67 -9.02
N GLN A 83 -3.06 10.75 -8.32
CA GLN A 83 -4.14 9.75 -8.42
C GLN A 83 -5.00 9.87 -9.69
N ASP A 84 -4.78 10.88 -10.52
CA ASP A 84 -5.45 11.15 -11.78
C ASP A 84 -4.51 10.96 -12.98
N ASN A 85 -3.28 11.48 -12.92
CA ASN A 85 -2.35 11.44 -14.05
C ASN A 85 -1.71 10.06 -14.29
N ILE A 86 -1.87 9.10 -13.37
CA ILE A 86 -1.51 7.69 -13.61
C ILE A 86 -2.39 7.04 -14.69
N PHE A 87 -3.58 7.58 -14.98
CA PHE A 87 -4.52 7.03 -15.97
C PHE A 87 -4.17 7.46 -17.41
N ASN A 88 -3.02 7.01 -17.91
CA ASN A 88 -2.62 7.20 -19.29
C ASN A 88 -3.33 6.22 -20.26
N ILE A 89 -3.03 6.30 -21.55
CA ILE A 89 -3.63 5.44 -22.60
C ILE A 89 -3.44 3.95 -22.29
N LYS A 90 -2.27 3.53 -21.80
CA LYS A 90 -1.99 2.12 -21.47
C LYS A 90 -2.79 1.67 -20.25
N VAL A 91 -2.84 2.48 -19.19
CA VAL A 91 -3.61 2.17 -17.97
C VAL A 91 -5.11 2.10 -18.24
N ASN A 92 -5.66 3.02 -19.06
CA ASN A 92 -7.08 3.03 -19.40
C ASN A 92 -7.54 1.82 -20.23
N LYS A 93 -6.62 1.10 -20.88
CA LYS A 93 -6.91 -0.20 -21.54
C LYS A 93 -7.09 -1.34 -20.55
N ILE A 94 -6.49 -1.25 -19.37
CA ILE A 94 -6.59 -2.26 -18.31
C ILE A 94 -7.78 -1.94 -17.41
N ILE A 95 -7.82 -0.72 -16.89
CA ILE A 95 -8.83 -0.32 -15.91
C ILE A 95 -9.19 1.15 -16.03
N LYS A 96 -10.50 1.41 -16.17
CA LYS A 96 -11.04 2.77 -16.27
C LYS A 96 -11.25 3.37 -14.88
N LYS A 97 -10.97 4.67 -14.75
CA LYS A 97 -11.22 5.45 -13.51
C LYS A 97 -12.65 5.27 -12.96
N ASN A 98 -13.66 5.22 -13.83
CA ASN A 98 -15.06 5.01 -13.42
C ASN A 98 -15.34 3.62 -12.84
N LYS A 99 -14.61 2.58 -13.27
CA LYS A 99 -14.70 1.25 -12.66
C LYS A 99 -14.12 1.27 -11.25
N ILE A 100 -12.95 1.89 -11.08
CA ILE A 100 -12.30 2.04 -9.76
C ILE A 100 -13.20 2.79 -8.81
N LYS A 101 -13.84 3.89 -9.24
CA LYS A 101 -14.79 4.63 -8.40
C LYS A 101 -15.88 3.72 -7.80
N LYS A 102 -16.33 2.69 -8.53
CA LYS A 102 -17.38 1.76 -8.10
C LYS A 102 -16.87 0.64 -7.18
N SER A 103 -15.83 -0.10 -7.58
CA SER A 103 -15.39 -1.31 -6.84
C SER A 103 -13.93 -1.34 -6.42
N GLY A 104 -13.14 -0.32 -6.75
CA GLY A 104 -11.70 -0.35 -6.59
C GLY A 104 -11.02 -1.18 -7.68
N MET A 105 -9.95 -1.87 -7.32
CA MET A 105 -9.20 -2.75 -8.22
C MET A 105 -8.73 -4.02 -7.50
N THR A 106 -8.52 -5.09 -8.26
CA THR A 106 -7.99 -6.37 -7.78
C THR A 106 -6.46 -6.31 -7.71
N LEU A 107 -5.85 -7.30 -7.05
CA LEU A 107 -4.38 -7.43 -7.02
C LEU A 107 -3.79 -7.61 -8.44
N ASN A 108 -4.47 -8.37 -9.30
CA ASN A 108 -4.02 -8.60 -10.68
C ASN A 108 -4.12 -7.32 -11.51
N GLU A 109 -5.22 -6.58 -11.43
CA GLU A 109 -5.37 -5.31 -12.15
C GLU A 109 -4.30 -4.29 -11.69
N MET A 110 -3.97 -4.24 -10.40
CA MET A 110 -2.86 -3.40 -9.94
C MET A 110 -1.52 -3.83 -10.54
N PHE A 111 -1.25 -5.13 -10.58
CA PHE A 111 -0.03 -5.67 -11.19
C PHE A 111 0.07 -5.33 -12.67
N GLU A 112 -1.02 -5.50 -13.43
CA GLU A 112 -1.10 -5.13 -14.85
C GLU A 112 -0.87 -3.63 -15.05
N VAL A 113 -1.50 -2.78 -14.22
CA VAL A 113 -1.28 -1.32 -14.27
C VAL A 113 0.18 -0.97 -14.02
N LEU A 114 0.81 -1.54 -12.99
CA LEU A 114 2.23 -1.31 -12.70
C LEU A 114 3.15 -1.75 -13.85
N ASN A 115 2.80 -2.83 -14.55
CA ASN A 115 3.53 -3.31 -15.74
C ASN A 115 3.40 -2.40 -16.97
N THR A 116 2.50 -1.40 -16.96
CA THR A 116 2.47 -0.39 -18.03
C THR A 116 3.56 0.67 -17.92
N PHE A 117 4.16 0.79 -16.74
CA PHE A 117 5.27 1.70 -16.45
C PHE A 117 6.61 0.98 -16.63
N ASN A 118 7.70 1.74 -16.81
CA ASN A 118 9.05 1.18 -16.97
C ASN A 118 9.62 0.68 -15.63
N LEU A 119 9.03 -0.40 -15.12
CA LEU A 119 9.31 -1.05 -13.84
C LEU A 119 9.34 -2.56 -14.01
N LYS A 120 10.07 -3.24 -13.12
CA LYS A 120 9.89 -4.68 -12.89
C LYS A 120 8.96 -4.88 -11.71
N ASN A 121 8.00 -5.78 -11.89
CA ASN A 121 7.03 -6.12 -10.87
C ASN A 121 7.01 -7.63 -10.61
N LYS A 122 6.78 -8.03 -9.37
CA LYS A 122 6.51 -9.42 -8.98
C LYS A 122 5.26 -9.44 -8.10
N ILE A 123 4.30 -10.28 -8.46
CA ILE A 123 3.05 -10.50 -7.71
C ILE A 123 3.18 -11.77 -6.87
N TYR A 124 2.68 -11.71 -5.64
CA TYR A 124 2.59 -12.85 -4.73
C TYR A 124 1.18 -12.92 -4.15
N TYR A 125 0.49 -14.02 -4.39
CA TYR A 125 -0.79 -14.31 -3.75
C TYR A 125 -0.56 -14.95 -2.39
N GLY A 126 -1.32 -14.51 -1.38
CA GLY A 126 -1.22 -15.00 -0.01
C GLY A 126 -1.58 -16.48 0.13
N SER A 127 -2.35 -17.06 -0.79
CA SER A 127 -2.64 -18.50 -0.83
C SER A 127 -1.44 -19.35 -1.27
N ASP A 128 -0.49 -18.75 -2.00
CA ASP A 128 0.56 -19.48 -2.73
C ASP A 128 1.88 -19.51 -1.95
N ILE A 129 1.92 -18.85 -0.79
CA ILE A 129 3.09 -18.73 0.08
C ILE A 129 2.72 -18.97 1.54
N ASN A 130 3.72 -19.32 2.35
CA ASN A 130 3.57 -19.39 3.80
C ASN A 130 4.03 -18.09 4.51
N GLU A 131 3.78 -17.99 5.81
CA GLU A 131 4.11 -16.80 6.60
C GLU A 131 5.63 -16.50 6.60
N LYS A 132 6.47 -17.53 6.67
CA LYS A 132 7.93 -17.37 6.65
C LYS A 132 8.38 -16.73 5.32
N GLN A 133 7.90 -17.27 4.20
CA GLN A 133 8.18 -16.71 2.86
C GLN A 133 7.68 -15.27 2.74
N PHE A 134 6.47 -14.97 3.24
CA PHE A 134 5.92 -13.60 3.25
C PHE A 134 6.87 -12.61 3.92
N ILE A 135 7.41 -12.96 5.09
CA ILE A 135 8.33 -12.09 5.84
C ILE A 135 9.66 -11.94 5.12
N GLU A 136 10.27 -13.05 4.73
CA GLU A 136 11.59 -13.06 4.08
C GLU A 136 11.58 -12.27 2.77
N ILE A 137 10.55 -12.47 1.93
CA ILE A 137 10.40 -11.76 0.65
C ILE A 137 10.30 -10.25 0.85
N ILE A 138 9.49 -9.79 1.82
CA ILE A 138 9.31 -8.36 2.06
C ILE A 138 10.55 -7.73 2.69
N ILE A 139 11.21 -8.40 3.64
CA ILE A 139 12.49 -7.91 4.20
C ILE A 139 13.54 -7.75 3.10
N GLN A 140 13.69 -8.74 2.23
CA GLN A 140 14.63 -8.67 1.11
C GLN A 140 14.28 -7.56 0.12
N ALA A 141 12.98 -7.30 -0.10
CA ALA A 141 12.54 -6.16 -0.91
C ALA A 141 12.94 -4.82 -0.27
N ILE A 142 12.68 -4.64 1.03
CA ILE A 142 13.04 -3.42 1.77
C ILE A 142 14.56 -3.19 1.74
N LEU A 143 15.36 -4.22 2.01
CA LEU A 143 16.82 -4.13 1.99
C LEU A 143 17.39 -3.73 0.62
N LYS A 144 16.71 -4.13 -0.46
CA LYS A 144 17.10 -3.82 -1.85
C LYS A 144 16.43 -2.54 -2.37
N ASN A 145 15.90 -1.69 -1.49
CA ASN A 145 15.22 -0.43 -1.84
C ASN A 145 14.07 -0.61 -2.85
N LYS A 146 13.43 -1.78 -2.82
CA LYS A 146 12.24 -2.10 -3.62
C LYS A 146 11.01 -1.66 -2.84
N ILE A 147 9.95 -1.29 -3.56
CA ILE A 147 8.69 -0.87 -2.94
C ILE A 147 7.73 -2.05 -2.91
N VAL A 148 7.10 -2.25 -1.75
CA VAL A 148 6.07 -3.28 -1.57
C VAL A 148 4.71 -2.61 -1.40
N ILE A 149 3.77 -2.93 -2.29
CA ILE A 149 2.36 -2.58 -2.12
C ILE A 149 1.63 -3.84 -1.64
N ILE A 150 0.95 -3.76 -0.50
CA ILE A 150 0.18 -4.89 0.03
C ILE A 150 -1.31 -4.70 -0.20
N ASN A 151 -1.98 -5.76 -0.64
CA ASN A 151 -3.43 -5.87 -0.71
C ASN A 151 -3.91 -6.78 0.41
N TYR A 152 -4.73 -6.28 1.32
CA TYR A 152 -5.15 -7.06 2.48
C TYR A 152 -6.60 -6.81 2.84
N CYS A 153 -7.20 -7.79 3.52
CA CYS A 153 -8.57 -7.69 4.01
C CYS A 153 -8.60 -7.11 5.44
N ARG A 154 -9.06 -5.85 5.57
CA ARG A 154 -9.17 -5.13 6.84
C ARG A 154 -9.97 -5.85 7.92
N LYS A 155 -10.93 -6.73 7.57
CA LYS A 155 -11.70 -7.53 8.54
C LYS A 155 -10.83 -8.39 9.47
N TYR A 156 -9.72 -8.91 8.98
CA TYR A 156 -8.78 -9.72 9.78
C TYR A 156 -7.93 -8.87 10.74
N ILE A 157 -7.81 -7.57 10.48
CA ILE A 157 -6.94 -6.66 11.23
C ILE A 157 -7.76 -5.76 12.17
N ARG A 158 -8.91 -5.27 11.72
CA ARG A 158 -9.71 -4.24 12.40
C ARG A 158 -11.15 -4.71 12.64
N ASN A 159 -11.87 -4.02 13.52
CA ASN A 159 -13.31 -4.22 13.70
C ASN A 159 -14.07 -3.44 12.62
N THR A 160 -14.25 -4.03 11.45
CA THR A 160 -14.95 -3.43 10.32
C THR A 160 -15.55 -4.50 9.42
N THR A 161 -16.62 -4.16 8.72
CA THR A 161 -17.25 -4.98 7.67
C THR A 161 -16.64 -4.75 6.28
N SER A 162 -15.79 -3.73 6.11
CA SER A 162 -15.06 -3.49 4.86
C SER A 162 -13.81 -4.37 4.79
N CYS A 163 -13.57 -5.00 3.65
CA CYS A 163 -12.47 -5.96 3.47
C CYS A 163 -11.30 -5.34 2.69
N GLY A 164 -11.39 -5.24 1.35
CA GLY A 164 -10.23 -4.89 0.52
C GLY A 164 -9.61 -3.52 0.81
N HIS A 165 -8.28 -3.48 0.82
CA HIS A 165 -7.49 -2.25 0.91
C HIS A 165 -6.10 -2.45 0.29
N PHE A 166 -5.50 -1.37 -0.21
CA PHE A 166 -4.11 -1.31 -0.64
C PHE A 166 -3.38 -0.22 0.11
N SER A 167 -2.13 -0.48 0.49
CA SER A 167 -1.20 0.54 0.98
C SER A 167 0.24 0.05 0.86
N PRO A 168 1.23 0.96 0.77
CA PRO A 168 2.63 0.59 0.81
C PRO A 168 3.09 0.10 2.20
N VAL A 169 4.06 -0.81 2.20
CA VAL A 169 4.79 -1.23 3.41
C VAL A 169 5.96 -0.27 3.63
N GLY A 170 6.01 0.37 4.79
CA GLY A 170 7.07 1.32 5.14
C GLY A 170 8.28 0.66 5.81
N ALA A 171 8.05 -0.28 6.73
CA ALA A 171 9.11 -0.89 7.51
C ALA A 171 8.71 -2.26 8.10
N TYR A 172 9.68 -2.99 8.63
CA TYR A 172 9.47 -4.21 9.41
C TYR A 172 10.35 -4.23 10.67
N ASN A 173 9.75 -4.47 11.83
CA ASN A 173 10.49 -4.67 13.08
C ASN A 173 10.57 -6.17 13.41
N ALA A 174 11.77 -6.74 13.40
CA ALA A 174 11.98 -8.16 13.67
C ALA A 174 11.75 -8.57 15.14
N HIS A 175 12.10 -7.70 16.10
CA HIS A 175 11.92 -8.00 17.53
C HIS A 175 10.43 -8.06 17.92
N LYS A 176 9.64 -7.11 17.45
CA LYS A 176 8.19 -7.02 17.68
C LYS A 176 7.38 -7.84 16.68
N LYS A 177 8.00 -8.30 15.59
CA LYS A 177 7.36 -9.07 14.51
C LYS A 177 6.18 -8.31 13.88
N MET A 178 6.42 -7.05 13.51
CA MET A 178 5.37 -6.15 12.99
C MET A 178 5.81 -5.45 11.71
N PHE A 179 4.86 -5.27 10.80
CA PHE A 179 5.02 -4.41 9.62
C PHE A 179 4.40 -3.05 9.86
N LEU A 180 5.09 -1.99 9.46
CA LEU A 180 4.53 -0.64 9.39
C LEU A 180 3.82 -0.47 8.05
N ILE A 181 2.51 -0.24 8.08
CA ILE A 181 1.72 0.06 6.88
C ILE A 181 1.46 1.56 6.80
N LEU A 182 1.80 2.17 5.66
CA LEU A 182 1.53 3.57 5.35
C LEU A 182 0.10 3.69 4.78
N ASP A 183 -0.90 3.61 5.67
CA ASP A 183 -2.32 3.54 5.30
C ASP A 183 -2.78 4.81 4.56
N VAL A 184 -3.12 4.67 3.27
CA VAL A 184 -3.54 5.80 2.42
C VAL A 184 -4.95 6.32 2.73
N SER A 185 -5.75 5.61 3.55
CA SER A 185 -6.98 6.14 4.15
C SER A 185 -6.66 7.07 5.34
N ARG A 186 -5.83 8.10 5.13
CA ARG A 186 -5.27 8.97 6.18
C ARG A 186 -6.34 9.70 7.02
N TYR A 187 -7.52 9.95 6.46
CA TYR A 187 -8.69 10.49 7.17
C TYR A 187 -9.34 9.49 8.14
N LYS A 188 -8.89 8.23 8.16
CA LYS A 188 -9.45 7.15 8.98
C LYS A 188 -8.40 6.45 9.83
N TYR A 189 -7.19 6.27 9.30
CA TYR A 189 -6.13 5.53 9.97
C TYR A 189 -4.78 6.24 9.79
N GLN A 190 -4.03 6.35 10.89
CA GLN A 190 -2.62 6.71 10.86
C GLN A 190 -1.78 5.51 10.38
N PRO A 191 -0.52 5.73 9.94
CA PRO A 191 0.43 4.65 9.77
C PRO A 191 0.45 3.75 11.00
N THR A 192 0.32 2.45 10.79
CA THR A 192 0.05 1.49 11.88
C THR A 192 1.03 0.33 11.78
N TRP A 193 1.63 -0.02 12.91
CA TRP A 193 2.30 -1.30 13.10
C TRP A 193 1.27 -2.41 13.26
N ILE A 194 1.38 -3.43 12.39
CA ILE A 194 0.48 -4.57 12.33
C ILE A 194 1.31 -5.85 12.58
N PRO A 195 0.90 -6.73 13.51
CA PRO A 195 1.55 -8.03 13.70
C PRO A 195 1.61 -8.82 12.40
N GLN A 196 2.76 -9.40 12.10
CA GLN A 196 3.00 -10.13 10.85
C GLN A 196 1.98 -11.26 10.62
N GLN A 197 1.58 -11.99 11.66
CA GLN A 197 0.61 -13.08 11.59
C GLN A 197 -0.77 -12.57 11.16
N LYS A 198 -1.20 -11.43 11.71
CA LYS A 198 -2.48 -10.80 11.34
C LYS A 198 -2.45 -10.31 9.90
N LEU A 199 -1.34 -9.71 9.49
CA LEU A 199 -1.18 -9.23 8.13
C LEU A 199 -1.12 -10.38 7.12
N PHE A 200 -0.39 -11.44 7.43
CA PHE A 200 -0.35 -12.67 6.62
C PHE A 200 -1.73 -13.30 6.50
N THR A 201 -2.46 -13.46 7.61
CA THR A 201 -3.86 -13.94 7.59
C THR A 201 -4.75 -13.05 6.70
N ALA A 202 -4.57 -11.73 6.75
CA ALA A 202 -5.35 -10.78 5.97
C ALA A 202 -5.12 -10.89 4.45
N ILE A 203 -3.95 -11.39 4.02
CA ILE A 203 -3.65 -11.63 2.60
C ILE A 203 -3.99 -13.05 2.15
N SER A 204 -3.79 -14.06 3.01
CA SER A 204 -3.97 -15.48 2.65
C SER A 204 -5.42 -15.94 2.77
N LYS A 205 -6.14 -15.52 3.83
CA LYS A 205 -7.56 -15.86 4.03
C LYS A 205 -8.51 -14.82 3.44
N GLY A 206 -8.01 -13.62 3.19
CA GLY A 206 -8.78 -12.57 2.53
C GLY A 206 -8.98 -12.88 1.05
N VAL A 207 -10.05 -13.59 0.69
CA VAL A 207 -10.45 -13.79 -0.72
C VAL A 207 -11.12 -12.55 -1.27
N ASP A 208 -10.69 -12.10 -2.44
CA ASP A 208 -11.32 -11.01 -3.17
C ASP A 208 -12.52 -11.53 -3.96
N SER A 209 -13.69 -10.94 -3.72
CA SER A 209 -14.95 -11.39 -4.31
C SER A 209 -15.01 -11.16 -5.82
N GLU A 210 -14.26 -10.18 -6.33
CA GLU A 210 -14.21 -9.87 -7.77
C GLU A 210 -13.31 -10.85 -8.51
N SER A 211 -12.05 -11.01 -8.08
CA SER A 211 -11.09 -11.90 -8.75
C SER A 211 -11.20 -13.38 -8.36
N LYS A 212 -11.93 -13.70 -7.28
CA LYS A 212 -12.01 -15.05 -6.67
C LYS A 212 -10.66 -15.62 -6.20
N LYS A 213 -9.61 -14.80 -6.17
CA LYS A 213 -8.28 -15.17 -5.68
C LYS A 213 -8.05 -14.64 -4.26
N SER A 214 -7.06 -15.19 -3.56
CA SER A 214 -6.59 -14.54 -2.34
C SER A 214 -6.08 -13.13 -2.67
N ARG A 215 -5.95 -12.30 -1.64
CA ARG A 215 -5.16 -11.07 -1.76
C ARG A 215 -3.67 -11.42 -1.67
N GLY A 216 -2.80 -10.45 -1.42
CA GLY A 216 -1.36 -10.64 -1.58
C GLY A 216 -0.60 -9.33 -1.60
N PHE A 217 0.55 -9.31 -2.26
CA PHE A 217 1.37 -8.11 -2.40
C PHE A 217 2.13 -8.09 -3.72
N ILE A 218 2.58 -6.90 -4.11
CA ILE A 218 3.40 -6.68 -5.30
C ILE A 218 4.70 -6.00 -4.87
N ILE A 219 5.82 -6.51 -5.38
CA ILE A 219 7.14 -5.86 -5.29
C ILE A 219 7.41 -5.13 -6.59
N SER A 220 7.70 -3.83 -6.52
CA SER A 220 8.02 -2.97 -7.65
C SER A 220 9.43 -2.39 -7.51
N TYR A 221 10.22 -2.38 -8.58
CA TYR A 221 11.60 -1.85 -8.59
C TYR A 221 12.06 -1.47 -10.01
N LYS A 222 13.05 -0.57 -10.08
CA LYS A 222 13.81 -0.31 -11.30
C LYS A 222 14.93 -1.33 -11.46
N GLU A 223 15.31 -1.63 -12.70
CA GLU A 223 16.60 -2.26 -13.00
C GLU A 223 17.75 -1.28 -12.77
#